data_AF-A0A2E3VZ24-F1
#
_entry.id   AF-A0A2E3VZ24-F1
#
_cell.length_a   1.000
_cell.length_b   1.000
_cell.length_c   1.000
_cell.angle_alpha   90.00
_cell.angle_beta   90.00
_cell.angle_gamma   90.00
#
_symmetry.space_group_name_H-M   'P 1'
#
loop_
_entity.id
_entity.type
_entity.pdbx_description
1 polymer ?
#
loop_
_entity_poly.entity_id
_entity_poly.type
_entity_poly.pdbx_seq_one_letter_code
_entity_poly.pdbx_strand_id
1 'polypeptide(L)'
;MDNFYSILIDIVVLGFFGLLYYTWQKGRIIKASKAQIKAEISDLIYELHEYLDGKEQTSEYQELNSFALALEKCTEQEEFGPMERCLSSSPNQLPARFRADISKIKALF
;
A
#
# COMPACT_ATOMS: atom_id res chain seq x y z
N MET A 1 -1.78 -53.30 13.00
CA MET A 1 -2.14 -52.06 13.72
C MET A 1 -1.17 -50.94 13.34
N ASP A 2 0.13 -51.20 13.21
CA ASP A 2 1.16 -50.16 12.91
C ASP A 2 0.98 -49.41 11.58
N ASN A 3 0.55 -50.09 10.52
CA ASN A 3 0.32 -49.43 9.22
C ASN A 3 -0.78 -48.37 9.27
N PHE A 4 -1.80 -48.53 10.12
CA PHE A 4 -2.88 -47.55 10.23
C PHE A 4 -2.40 -46.26 10.91
N TYR A 5 -1.54 -46.39 11.93
CA TYR A 5 -0.90 -45.24 12.57
C TYR A 5 0.11 -44.54 11.65
N SER A 6 0.86 -45.30 10.84
CA SER A 6 1.76 -44.72 9.83
C SER A 6 0.99 -43.86 8.81
N ILE A 7 -0.12 -44.39 8.28
CA ILE A 7 -0.98 -43.65 7.33
C ILE A 7 -1.58 -42.40 7.97
N LEU A 8 -2.02 -42.50 9.24
CA LEU A 8 -2.57 -41.35 9.96
C LEU A 8 -1.51 -40.27 10.19
N ILE A 9 -0.28 -40.66 10.54
CA ILE A 9 0.85 -39.75 10.71
C ILE A 9 1.18 -39.04 9.38
N ASP A 10 1.21 -39.77 8.27
CA ASP A 10 1.49 -39.19 6.95
C ASP A 10 0.45 -38.13 6.55
N ILE A 11 -0.83 -38.39 6.83
CA ILE A 11 -1.92 -37.42 6.57
C ILE A 11 -1.76 -36.16 7.44
N VAL A 12 -1.42 -36.33 8.72
CA VAL A 12 -1.19 -35.20 9.64
C VAL A 12 0.00 -34.37 9.20
N VAL A 13 1.09 -35.01 8.79
CA VAL A 13 2.30 -34.34 8.29
C VAL A 13 2.01 -33.57 7.00
N LEU A 14 1.27 -34.16 6.06
CA LEU A 14 0.82 -33.48 4.84
C LEU A 14 -0.05 -32.25 5.15
N GLY A 15 -1.00 -32.39 6.08
CA GLY A 15 -1.82 -31.28 6.53
C GLY A 15 -1.00 -30.15 7.16
N PHE A 16 0.00 -30.49 7.97
CA PHE A 16 0.91 -29.53 8.58
C PHE A 16 1.75 -28.77 7.55
N PHE A 17 2.33 -29.46 6.57
CA PHE A 17 3.06 -28.82 5.48
C PHE A 17 2.17 -27.91 4.62
N GLY A 18 0.93 -28.31 4.35
CA GLY A 18 -0.05 -27.46 3.68
C GLY A 18 -0.33 -26.17 4.44
N LEU A 19 -0.44 -26.25 5.77
CA LEU A 19 -0.70 -25.10 6.64
C LEU A 19 0.53 -24.17 6.73
N LEU A 20 1.74 -24.73 6.79
CA LEU A 20 2.98 -23.96 6.68
C LEU A 20 3.10 -23.25 5.33
N TYR A 21 2.80 -23.95 4.23
CA TYR A 21 2.80 -23.35 2.90
C TYR A 21 1.81 -22.19 2.81
N TYR A 22 0.59 -22.38 3.32
CA TYR A 22 -0.43 -21.34 3.35
C TYR A 22 -0.01 -20.10 4.15
N THR A 23 0.58 -20.30 5.34
CA THR A 23 1.04 -19.18 6.18
C THR A 23 2.19 -18.41 5.51
N TRP A 24 3.13 -19.10 4.87
CA TRP A 24 4.21 -18.48 4.10
C TRP A 24 3.68 -17.71 2.88
N GLN A 25 2.77 -18.31 2.11
CA GLN A 25 2.15 -17.68 0.94
C GLN A 25 1.35 -16.44 1.33
N LYS A 26 0.57 -16.51 2.41
CA LYS A 26 -0.17 -15.36 2.96
C LYS A 26 0.76 -14.20 3.29
N GLY A 27 1.90 -14.48 3.94
CA GLY A 27 2.92 -13.47 4.23
C GLY A 27 3.50 -12.83 2.96
N ARG A 28 3.76 -13.62 1.91
CA ARG A 28 4.29 -13.12 0.63
C ARG A 28 3.28 -12.23 -0.10
N ILE A 29 2.00 -12.62 -0.14
CA ILE A 29 0.93 -11.83 -0.78
C ILE A 29 0.78 -10.48 -0.09
N ILE A 30 0.78 -10.46 1.25
CA ILE A 30 0.70 -9.21 2.02
C ILE A 30 1.89 -8.30 1.69
N LYS A 31 3.12 -8.84 1.63
CA LYS A 31 4.31 -8.04 1.26
C LYS A 31 4.22 -7.48 -0.17
N ALA A 32 3.72 -8.26 -1.13
CA ALA A 32 3.54 -7.80 -2.51
C ALA A 32 2.50 -6.67 -2.59
N SER A 33 1.37 -6.82 -1.90
CA SER A 33 0.33 -5.78 -1.81
C SER A 33 0.88 -4.50 -1.20
N LYS A 34 1.73 -4.60 -0.16
CA LYS A 34 2.37 -3.45 0.47
C LYS A 34 3.33 -2.72 -0.47
N ALA A 35 4.12 -3.46 -1.24
CA ALA A 35 5.03 -2.90 -2.23
C ALA A 35 4.26 -2.17 -3.34
N GLN A 36 3.13 -2.74 -3.77
CA GLN A 36 2.25 -2.13 -4.78
C GLN A 36 1.68 -0.79 -4.28
N ILE A 37 1.19 -0.73 -3.04
CA ILE A 37 0.64 0.51 -2.48
C ILE A 37 1.71 1.60 -2.37
N LYS A 38 2.94 1.24 -1.96
CA LYS A 38 4.07 2.18 -1.97
C LYS A 38 4.39 2.70 -3.37
N ALA A 39 4.39 1.82 -4.38
CA ALA A 39 4.66 2.22 -5.76
C ALA A 39 3.60 3.21 -6.27
N GLU A 40 2.31 2.92 -6.06
CA GLU A 40 1.21 3.81 -6.46
C GLU A 40 1.26 5.17 -5.75
N ILE A 41 1.64 5.19 -4.46
CA ILE A 41 1.84 6.45 -3.72
C ILE A 41 3.04 7.23 -4.27
N SER A 42 4.16 6.56 -4.56
CA SER A 42 5.34 7.19 -5.14
C SER A 42 5.04 7.78 -6.53
N ASP A 43 4.30 7.07 -7.37
CA ASP A 43 3.86 7.56 -8.68
C ASP A 43 2.95 8.78 -8.53
N LEU A 44 2.01 8.75 -7.56
CA LEU A 44 1.17 9.90 -7.24
C LEU A 44 1.99 11.12 -6.80
N ILE A 45 3.00 10.94 -5.94
CA ILE A 45 3.89 12.02 -5.49
C ILE A 45 4.64 12.62 -6.68
N TYR A 46 5.16 11.77 -7.57
CA TYR A 46 5.86 12.20 -8.76
C TYR A 46 4.96 13.04 -9.70
N GLU A 47 3.77 12.54 -10.04
CA GLU A 47 2.80 13.28 -10.87
C GLU A 47 2.38 14.59 -10.21
N LEU A 48 2.25 14.61 -8.88
CA LEU A 48 1.88 15.80 -8.12
C LEU A 48 2.99 16.86 -8.16
N HIS A 49 4.26 16.46 -8.02
CA HIS A 49 5.40 17.38 -8.17
C HIS A 49 5.52 17.91 -9.60
N GLU A 50 5.36 17.06 -10.62
CA GLU A 50 5.37 17.49 -12.03
C GLU A 50 4.26 18.52 -12.32
N TYR A 51 3.06 18.29 -11.77
CA TYR A 51 1.95 19.24 -11.89
C TYR A 51 2.23 20.58 -11.18
N LEU A 52 2.97 20.55 -10.07
CA LEU A 52 3.32 21.73 -9.28
C LEU A 52 4.45 22.56 -9.90
N ASP A 53 5.40 21.91 -10.59
CA ASP A 53 6.55 22.55 -11.27
C ASP A 53 6.09 23.59 -12.32
N GLY A 54 4.93 23.37 -12.94
CA GLY A 54 4.32 24.32 -13.88
C GLY A 54 3.38 25.36 -13.25
N LYS A 55 3.20 25.35 -11.93
CA LYS A 55 2.13 26.06 -11.21
C LYS A 55 2.58 26.78 -9.94
N GLU A 56 3.88 27.07 -9.82
CA GLU A 56 4.47 27.73 -8.64
C GLU A 56 3.81 29.05 -8.23
N GLN A 57 3.22 29.80 -9.18
CA GLN A 57 2.58 31.10 -8.93
C GLN A 57 1.10 31.01 -8.56
N THR A 58 0.51 29.82 -8.51
CA THR A 58 -0.92 29.65 -8.18
C THR A 58 -1.14 29.68 -6.67
N SER A 59 -2.25 30.27 -6.22
CA SER A 59 -2.62 30.29 -4.79
C SER A 59 -2.73 28.89 -4.15
N GLU A 60 -3.02 27.88 -4.97
CA GLU A 60 -3.19 26.49 -4.57
C GLU A 60 -1.85 25.74 -4.42
N TYR A 61 -0.74 26.33 -4.89
CA TYR A 61 0.58 25.69 -4.91
C TYR A 61 1.08 25.34 -3.50
N GLN A 62 0.94 26.27 -2.54
CA GLN A 62 1.41 26.02 -1.16
C GLN A 62 0.68 24.85 -0.51
N GLU A 63 -0.65 24.76 -0.66
CA GLU A 63 -1.44 23.66 -0.09
C GLU A 63 -1.08 22.33 -0.74
N LEU A 64 -1.04 22.26 -2.06
CA LEU A 64 -0.73 21.04 -2.80
C LEU A 64 0.72 20.58 -2.59
N ASN A 65 1.68 21.51 -2.53
CA ASN A 65 3.08 21.20 -2.25
C ASN A 65 3.27 20.72 -0.79
N SER A 66 2.58 21.34 0.17
CA SER A 66 2.61 20.87 1.56
C SER A 66 2.03 19.46 1.69
N PHE A 67 1.01 19.14 0.90
CA PHE A 67 0.41 17.81 0.83
C PHE A 67 1.38 16.79 0.18
N ALA A 68 2.06 17.17 -0.90
CA ALA A 68 3.08 16.35 -1.56
C ALA A 68 4.21 15.96 -0.59
N LEU A 69 4.77 16.96 0.11
CA LEU A 69 5.84 16.76 1.09
C LEU A 69 5.37 15.96 2.32
N ALA A 70 4.12 16.13 2.74
CA ALA A 70 3.54 15.31 3.79
C ALA A 70 3.42 13.84 3.35
N LEU A 71 2.90 13.59 2.14
CA LEU A 71 2.82 12.26 1.55
C LEU A 71 4.20 11.61 1.46
N GLU A 72 5.21 12.31 0.96
CA GLU A 72 6.58 11.82 0.85
C GLU A 72 7.12 11.37 2.22
N LYS A 73 7.01 12.22 3.25
CA LYS A 73 7.39 11.87 4.63
C LYS A 73 6.62 10.68 5.19
N CYS A 74 5.33 10.54 4.86
CA CYS A 74 4.54 9.39 5.29
C CYS A 74 4.95 8.12 4.53
N THR A 75 5.46 8.23 3.31
CA THR A 75 5.90 7.09 2.48
C THR A 75 7.28 6.54 2.90
N GLU A 76 8.13 7.41 3.42
CA GLU A 76 9.41 7.04 4.07
C GLU A 76 9.21 6.20 5.33
N GLN A 77 8.09 6.38 6.03
CA GLN A 77 7.74 5.53 7.17
C GLN A 77 7.32 4.15 6.67
N GLU A 78 7.87 3.05 7.22
CA GLU A 78 7.49 1.69 6.82
C GLU A 78 6.07 1.28 7.26
N GLU A 79 5.38 2.15 8.01
CA GLU A 79 4.06 1.90 8.58
C GLU A 79 2.90 2.36 7.68
N PHE A 80 1.89 1.51 7.53
CA PHE A 80 0.70 1.77 6.71
C PHE A 80 -0.28 2.77 7.35
N GLY A 81 -0.41 2.75 8.67
CA GLY A 81 -1.31 3.64 9.41
C GLY A 81 -1.09 5.13 9.13
N PRO A 82 0.15 5.66 9.18
CA PRO A 82 0.40 7.05 8.82
C PRO A 82 0.11 7.35 7.34
N MET A 83 0.44 6.45 6.41
CA MET A 83 0.16 6.64 4.97
C MET A 83 -1.33 6.83 4.68
N GLU A 84 -2.19 5.98 5.26
CA GLU A 84 -3.64 6.05 5.10
C GLU A 84 -4.21 7.37 5.64
N ARG A 85 -3.69 7.84 6.78
CA ARG A 85 -4.09 9.13 7.36
C ARG A 85 -3.67 10.30 6.46
N CYS A 86 -2.45 10.26 5.92
CA CYS A 86 -1.96 11.32 5.03
C CYS A 86 -2.78 11.38 3.73
N LEU A 87 -3.16 10.24 3.15
CA LEU A 87 -4.10 10.16 2.01
C LEU A 87 -5.52 10.64 2.35
N SER A 88 -5.92 10.51 3.62
CA SER A 88 -7.22 10.97 4.11
C SER A 88 -7.28 12.47 4.35
N SER A 89 -6.14 13.12 4.61
CA SER A 89 -6.00 14.57 4.72
C SER A 89 -5.82 15.31 3.37
N SER A 90 -6.30 14.71 2.28
CA SER A 90 -6.19 15.30 0.94
C SER A 90 -6.90 16.66 0.83
N PRO A 91 -6.24 17.73 0.32
CA PRO A 91 -6.85 19.05 0.21
C PRO A 91 -8.04 19.06 -0.76
N ASN A 92 -9.06 19.87 -0.45
CA ASN A 92 -10.32 19.95 -1.22
C ASN A 92 -10.12 20.47 -2.66
N GLN A 93 -8.98 21.12 -2.94
CA GLN A 93 -8.62 21.72 -4.23
C GLN A 93 -7.78 20.79 -5.13
N LEU A 94 -7.72 19.49 -4.85
CA LEU A 94 -7.05 18.54 -5.76
C LEU A 94 -7.77 18.45 -7.12
N PRO A 95 -7.05 18.45 -8.25
CA PRO A 95 -7.62 18.17 -9.56
C PRO A 95 -8.30 16.80 -9.61
N ALA A 96 -9.34 16.66 -10.43
CA ALA A 96 -10.17 15.45 -10.49
C ALA A 96 -9.37 14.16 -10.78
N ARG A 97 -8.28 14.26 -11.55
CA ARG A 97 -7.37 13.15 -11.84
C ARG A 97 -6.76 12.58 -10.55
N PHE A 98 -6.12 13.43 -9.75
CA PHE A 98 -5.51 13.01 -8.48
C PHE A 98 -6.51 12.50 -7.45
N ARG A 99 -7.76 13.01 -7.43
CA ARG A 99 -8.81 12.46 -6.57
C ARG A 99 -9.15 11.02 -6.93
N ALA A 100 -9.20 10.70 -8.21
CA ALA A 100 -9.46 9.34 -8.67
C ALA A 100 -8.34 8.40 -8.26
N ASP A 101 -7.07 8.83 -8.38
CA ASP A 101 -5.92 8.00 -8.03
C ASP A 101 -5.79 7.82 -6.51
N ILE A 102 -6.04 8.86 -5.70
CA ILE A 102 -6.14 8.72 -4.23
C ILE A 102 -7.27 7.75 -3.85
N SER A 103 -8.41 7.78 -4.54
CA SER A 103 -9.51 6.86 -4.27
C SER A 103 -9.16 5.41 -4.59
N LYS A 104 -8.41 5.15 -5.67
CA LYS A 104 -7.92 3.81 -6.00
C LYS A 104 -6.93 3.33 -4.94
N ILE A 105 -5.99 4.19 -4.53
CA ILE A 105 -5.00 3.85 -3.50
C ILE A 105 -5.70 3.54 -2.18
N LYS A 106 -6.69 4.33 -1.75
CA LYS A 106 -7.49 4.03 -0.55
C LYS A 106 -8.22 2.70 -0.61
N ALA A 107 -8.60 2.22 -1.80
CA ALA A 107 -9.23 0.91 -1.96
C ALA A 107 -8.23 -0.26 -1.86
N LEU A 108 -6.93 0.01 -1.91
CA LEU A 108 -5.88 -1.00 -1.75
C LEU A 108 -5.41 -1.16 -0.29
N PHE A 109 -5.73 -0.20 0.59
CA PHE A 109 -5.52 -0.30 2.04
C PHE A 109 -6.52 -1.26 2.70
#